data_AF-A0A0C9Y9U2-F1
#
_entry.id   AF-A0A0C9Y9U2-F1
#
_cell.length_a   1.000
_cell.length_b   1.000
_cell.length_c   1.000
_cell.angle_alpha   90.00
_cell.angle_beta   90.00
_cell.angle_gamma   90.00
#
_symmetry.space_group_name_H-M   'P 1'
#
loop_
_entity.id
_entity.type
_entity.pdbx_description
1 polymer ?
#
loop_
_entity_poly.entity_id
_entity_poly.type
_entity_poly.pdbx_seq_one_letter_code
_entity_poly.pdbx_strand_id
1 'polypeptide(L)' 'MIIGVHLEYLPPYSPDLNPIKEAFSKIKAFIPHNEDVMTSGDGIIFNMYTAMSIIAPSDAVGYFIHGGYF' A
#
# COMPACT_ATOMS: atom_id res chain seq x y z
N MET A 1 29.29 8.00 5.53
CA MET A 1 27.94 7.56 5.90
C MET A 1 27.72 6.23 5.22
N ILE A 2 27.73 5.13 5.98
CA ILE A 2 27.40 3.81 5.45
C ILE A 2 25.88 3.67 5.49
N ILE A 3 25.29 3.43 4.32
CA ILE A 3 23.87 3.11 4.17
C ILE A 3 23.78 1.58 4.24
N GLY A 4 22.97 1.06 5.15
CA GLY A 4 22.72 -0.36 5.31
C GLY A 4 21.22 -0.63 5.35
N VAL A 5 20.81 -1.85 4.97
CA VAL A 5 19.42 -2.29 4.99
C VAL A 5 19.34 -3.58 5.79
N HIS A 6 18.36 -3.66 6.69
CA HIS A 6 17.97 -4.92 7.32
C HIS A 6 16.93 -5.60 6.44
N LEU A 7 17.16 -6.87 6.09
CA LEU A 7 16.22 -7.67 5.31
C LEU A 7 15.38 -8.52 6.26
N GLU A 8 14.08 -8.23 6.32
CA GLU A 8 13.14 -9.06 7.06
C GLU A 8 12.82 -10.35 6.29
N TYR A 9 12.84 -11.48 6.98
CA TYR A 9 12.43 -12.76 6.39
C TYR A 9 10.90 -12.84 6.31
N LEU A 10 10.39 -13.10 5.10
CA LEU A 10 8.98 -13.39 4.86
C LEU A 10 8.83 -14.85 4.43
N PRO A 11 8.16 -15.71 5.21
CA PRO A 11 7.95 -17.10 4.82
C PRO A 11 7.11 -17.21 3.52
N PRO A 12 7.36 -18.24 2.68
CA PRO A 12 6.55 -18.48 1.49
C PRO A 12 5.06 -18.59 1.81
N TYR A 13 4.21 -18.12 0.90
CA TYR A 13 2.75 -18.20 1.01
C TYR A 13 2.17 -17.60 2.31
N SER A 14 2.85 -16.62 2.91
CA SER A 14 2.38 -15.90 4.10
C SER A 14 1.92 -14.48 3.75
N PRO A 15 0.84 -14.31 2.97
CA PRO A 15 0.36 -12.99 2.58
C PRO A 15 -0.09 -12.17 3.80
N ASP A 16 -0.53 -12.82 4.87
CA ASP A 16 -0.98 -12.19 6.11
C ASP A 16 0.18 -11.49 6.85
N LEU A 17 1.41 -11.93 6.60
CA LEU A 17 2.61 -11.30 7.15
C LEU A 17 3.17 -10.20 6.25
N ASN A 18 2.50 -9.81 5.16
CA ASN A 18 2.99 -8.79 4.24
C ASN A 18 2.15 -7.51 4.33
N PRO A 19 2.64 -6.44 4.99
CA PRO A 19 1.89 -5.20 5.22
C PRO A 19 1.38 -4.52 3.95
N ILE A 20 2.03 -4.74 2.80
CA ILE A 20 1.62 -4.13 1.53
C ILE A 20 0.24 -4.63 1.06
N LYS A 21 -0.19 -5.80 1.53
CA LYS A 21 -1.47 -6.40 1.13
C LYS A 21 -2.66 -5.56 1.57
N GLU A 22 -2.63 -5.03 2.78
CA GLU A 22 -3.69 -4.18 3.31
C GLU A 22 -3.74 -2.83 2.59
N ALA A 23 -2.57 -2.22 2.35
CA ALA A 23 -2.48 -0.99 1.57
C ALA A 23 -3.10 -1.16 0.17
N PHE A 24 -2.73 -2.24 -0.54
CA PHE A 24 -3.32 -2.54 -1.85
C PHE A 24 -4.81 -2.84 -1.77
N SER A 25 -5.28 -3.52 -0.71
CA SER A 25 -6.70 -3.78 -0.49
C SER A 25 -7.49 -2.48 -0.37
N LYS A 26 -7.01 -1.52 0.43
CA LYS A 26 -7.63 -0.19 0.60
C LYS A 26 -7.64 0.61 -0.70
N ILE A 27 -6.52 0.64 -1.43
CA ILE A 27 -6.44 1.32 -2.74
C ILE A 27 -7.41 0.70 -3.75
N LYS A 28 -7.46 -0.65 -3.83
CA LYS A 28 -8.35 -1.35 -4.74
C LYS A 28 -9.82 -1.15 -4.40
N ALA A 29 -10.17 -1.02 -3.12
CA ALA A 29 -11.52 -0.68 -2.69
C ALA A 29 -11.90 0.76 -3.05
N PHE A 30 -10.94 1.69 -3.02
CA PHE A 30 -11.17 3.10 -3.34
C PHE A 30 -11.46 3.34 -4.83
N ILE A 31 -10.72 2.69 -5.73
CA ILE A 31 -10.78 2.98 -7.19
C ILE A 31 -12.21 2.88 -7.77
N PRO A 32 -13.00 1.80 -7.53
CA PRO A 32 -14.36 1.68 -8.08
C PRO A 32 -15.34 2.73 -7.52
N HIS A 33 -15.10 3.26 -6.32
CA HIS A 33 -15.96 4.26 -5.70
C HIS A 33 -15.65 5.69 -6.17
N ASN A 34 -14.57 5.87 -6.93
CA ASN A 34 -14.06 7.16 -7.39
C ASN A 34 -13.75 7.10 -8.89
N GLU A 35 -14.49 6.28 -9.65
CA GLU A 35 -14.25 6.09 -11.09
C GLU A 35 -14.41 7.37 -11.90
N ASP A 36 -15.23 8.30 -11.41
CA ASP A 36 -15.49 9.63 -11.99
C ASP A 36 -14.24 10.51 -12.07
N VAL A 37 -13.30 10.33 -11.13
CA VAL A 37 -12.01 11.03 -11.10
C VAL A 37 -10.86 10.18 -11.66
N MET A 38 -11.13 8.97 -12.16
CA MET A 38 -10.13 8.07 -12.73
C MET A 38 -10.18 8.11 -14.27
N THR A 39 -9.24 8.83 -14.86
CA THR A 39 -9.10 8.96 -16.32
C THR A 39 -8.25 7.84 -16.95
N SER A 40 -8.61 7.43 -18.17
CA SER A 40 -7.76 6.59 -19.03
C SER A 40 -6.66 7.41 -19.74
N GLY A 41 -5.60 6.75 -20.19
CA GLY A 41 -4.51 7.38 -20.96
C GLY A 41 -3.46 8.06 -20.07
N ASP A 42 -2.98 9.23 -20.48
CA ASP A 42 -1.82 9.92 -19.87
C ASP A 42 -2.02 10.30 -18.40
N GLY A 43 -3.27 10.38 -17.92
CA GLY A 43 -3.60 10.72 -16.53
C GLY A 43 -3.41 9.57 -15.53
N ILE A 44 -3.13 8.34 -15.97
CA ILE A 44 -3.14 7.16 -15.09
C ILE A 44 -2.13 7.25 -13.94
N ILE A 45 -0.98 7.90 -14.17
CA ILE A 45 0.03 8.11 -13.12
C ILE A 45 -0.49 9.05 -12.03
N PHE A 46 -1.14 10.16 -12.41
CA PHE A 46 -1.74 11.11 -11.47
C PHE A 46 -2.89 10.48 -10.68
N ASN A 47 -3.69 9.66 -11.35
CA ASN A 47 -4.78 8.91 -10.72
C ASN A 47 -4.25 7.93 -9.68
N MET A 48 -3.15 7.24 -9.98
CA MET A 48 -2.49 6.35 -9.02
C MET A 48 -1.91 7.12 -7.84
N TYR A 49 -1.30 8.31 -8.05
CA TYR A 49 -0.87 9.17 -6.94
C TYR A 49 -2.03 9.56 -6.03
N THR A 50 -3.16 9.96 -6.61
CA THR A 50 -4.39 10.28 -5.87
C THR A 50 -4.90 9.07 -5.09
N ALA A 51 -4.98 7.90 -5.73
CA ALA A 51 -5.44 6.68 -5.09
C ALA A 51 -4.51 6.21 -3.96
N MET A 52 -3.19 6.38 -4.09
CA MET A 52 -2.22 6.07 -3.02
C MET A 52 -2.28 7.08 -1.87
N SER A 53 -2.70 8.33 -2.12
CA SER A 53 -2.78 9.38 -1.10
C SER A 53 -3.82 9.12 0.01
N ILE A 54 -4.70 8.14 -0.18
CA ILE A 54 -5.71 7.75 0.81
C ILE A 54 -5.12 6.98 2.00
N ILE A 55 -3.86 6.52 1.88
CA ILE A 55 -3.17 5.81 2.95
C ILE A 55 -2.61 6.85 3.92
N ALA A 56 -3.23 6.95 5.10
CA ALA A 56 -2.73 7.79 6.17
C ALA A 56 -1.51 7.14 6.85
N PRO A 57 -0.64 7.93 7.49
CA PRO A 57 0.48 7.38 8.25
C PRO A 57 0.04 6.38 9.34
N SER A 58 -1.11 6.61 9.98
CA SER A 58 -1.68 5.69 10.96
C SER A 58 -2.13 4.36 10.37
N ASP A 59 -2.62 4.36 9.12
CA ASP A 59 -2.94 3.12 8.41
C ASP A 59 -1.68 2.30 8.21
N ALA A 60 -0.61 2.93 7.72
CA ALA A 60 0.67 2.25 7.48
C ALA A 60 1.20 1.60 8.75
N VAL A 61 1.21 2.32 9.88
CA VAL A 61 1.58 1.76 11.20
C VAL A 61 0.70 0.56 11.55
N GLY A 62 -0.62 0.66 11.34
CA GLY A 62 -1.55 -0.44 11.55
C GLY A 62 -1.24 -1.68 10.72
N TYR A 63 -0.89 -1.52 9.45
CA TYR A 63 -0.55 -2.62 8.53
C TYR A 63 0.72 -3.36 8.98
N PHE A 64 1.73 -2.64 9.46
CA PHE A 64 2.94 -3.26 10.02
C PHE A 64 2.63 -4.04 11.30
N ILE A 65 1.86 -3.45 12.22
CA ILE A 65 1.46 -4.13 13.47
C ILE A 65 0.66 -5.39 13.18
N HIS A 66 -0.29 -5.34 12.24
CA HIS A 66 -1.10 -6.50 11.87
C HIS A 66 -0.26 -7.61 11.23
N GLY A 67 0.77 -7.26 10.45
CA GLY A 67 1.77 -8.19 9.92
C GLY A 67 2.78 -8.71 10.96
N GLY A 68 2.70 -8.26 12.22
CA GLY A 68 3.59 -8.69 13.31
C GLY A 68 4.92 -7.93 13.43
N TYR A 69 5.02 -6.75 12.82
CA TYR A 69 6.20 -5.88 12.88
C TYR A 69 5.99 -4.76 13.92
N PHE A 70 7.01 -4.52 14.77
CA PHE A 70 7.00 -3.57 15.87
C PHE A 70 8.23 -2.65 15.84
#